data_AF-A0A2M9P660-F1
#
_entry.id   AF-A0A2M9P660-F1
#
_cell.length_a   1.000
_cell.length_b   1.000
_cell.length_c   1.000
_cell.angle_alpha   90.00
_cell.angle_beta   90.00
_cell.angle_gamma   90.00
#
_symmetry.space_group_name_H-M   'P 1'
#
loop_
_entity.id
_entity.type
_entity.pdbx_description
1 polymer ?
#
loop_
_entity_poly.entity_id
_entity_poly.type
_entity_poly.pdbx_seq_one_letter_code
_entity_poly.pdbx_strand_id
1 'polypeptide(L)' 'MTLDLALVGLGKIARDQHLPAIAATPGLRLAAVASR' A
#
# COMPACT_ATOMS: atom_id res chain seq x y z
N MET A 1 -9.38 14.38 -4.97
CA MET A 1 -9.36 13.22 -5.88
C MET A 1 -8.44 12.18 -5.24
N THR A 2 -8.87 10.91 -5.17
CA THR A 2 -8.13 9.83 -4.51
C THR A 2 -7.85 8.70 -5.49
N LEU A 3 -6.64 8.17 -5.47
CA LEU A 3 -6.20 7.03 -6.26
C LEU A 3 -6.27 5.76 -5.41
N ASP A 4 -7.10 4.83 -5.85
CA ASP A 4 -7.20 3.51 -5.26
C ASP A 4 -6.14 2.59 -5.85
N LEU A 5 -5.35 1.98 -4.98
CA LEU A 5 -4.23 1.11 -5.36
C LEU A 5 -4.23 -0.20 -4.57
N ALA A 6 -3.52 -1.19 -5.09
CA ALA A 6 -3.39 -2.51 -4.47
C ALA A 6 -1.93 -2.95 -4.41
N LEU A 7 -1.59 -3.80 -3.43
CA LEU A 7 -0.28 -4.44 -3.33
C LEU A 7 -0.37 -5.93 -3.65
N VAL A 8 0.60 -6.44 -4.42
CA VAL A 8 0.81 -7.88 -4.61
C VAL A 8 2.09 -8.27 -3.89
N GLY A 9 1.95 -9.12 -2.88
CA GLY A 9 3.01 -9.50 -1.96
C GLY A 9 3.10 -8.58 -0.73
N LEU A 10 2.90 -9.15 0.47
CA LEU A 10 3.00 -8.44 1.75
C LEU A 10 4.16 -8.96 2.62
N GLY A 11 5.36 -8.91 2.04
CA GLY A 11 6.60 -9.26 2.74
C GLY A 11 7.09 -8.16 3.68
N LYS A 12 8.26 -8.38 4.29
CA LYS A 12 8.89 -7.45 5.24
C LYS A 12 9.00 -6.02 4.68
N ILE A 13 9.52 -5.87 3.46
CA ILE A 13 9.71 -4.56 2.83
C ILE A 13 8.38 -3.83 2.59
N ALA A 14 7.33 -4.56 2.19
CA ALA A 14 6.01 -3.96 1.98
C ALA A 14 5.44 -3.39 3.29
N ARG A 15 5.63 -4.12 4.40
CA ARG A 15 5.17 -3.69 5.73
C ARG A 15 5.98 -2.52 6.27
N ASP A 16 7.31 -2.61 6.17
CA ASP A 16 8.22 -1.67 6.81
C ASP A 16 8.34 -0.37 6.02
N GLN A 17 8.13 -0.40 4.69
CA GLN A 17 8.41 0.74 3.82
C GLN A 17 7.21 1.16 2.97
N HIS A 18 6.49 0.22 2.36
CA HIS A 18 5.41 0.58 1.42
C HIS A 18 4.17 1.06 2.15
N LEU A 19 3.73 0.36 3.20
CA LEU A 19 2.57 0.79 3.99
C LEU A 19 2.76 2.19 4.60
N PRO A 20 3.89 2.52 5.25
CA PRO A 20 4.13 3.87 5.75
C PRO A 20 4.17 4.92 4.63
N ALA A 21 4.80 4.62 3.49
CA ALA A 21 4.88 5.55 2.37
C ALA A 21 3.49 5.84 1.77
N ILE A 22 2.65 4.82 1.60
CA ILE A 22 1.27 5.00 1.12
C ILE A 22 0.46 5.82 2.12
N ALA A 23 0.57 5.53 3.43
CA ALA A 23 -0.13 6.28 4.47
C ALA A 23 0.32 7.74 4.57
N ALA A 24 1.59 8.03 4.30
CA ALA A 24 2.15 9.38 4.31
C ALA A 24 1.86 10.18 3.03
N THR A 25 1.30 9.57 1.99
CA THR A 25 1.05 10.23 0.70
C THR A 25 -0.42 10.63 0.57
N PRO A 26 -0.76 11.93 0.59
CA PRO A 26 -2.13 12.39 0.42
C PRO A 26 -2.70 11.99 -0.93
N GLY A 27 -3.97 11.61 -0.95
CA GLY A 27 -4.66 11.21 -2.17
C GLY A 27 -4.44 9.75 -2.56
N LEU A 28 -3.70 8.95 -1.78
CA LEU A 28 -3.61 7.51 -1.98
C LEU A 28 -4.50 6.75 -1.00
N ARG A 29 -5.12 5.65 -1.47
CA ARG A 29 -5.84 4.69 -0.63
C ARG A 29 -5.46 3.27 -1.02
N LEU A 30 -4.88 2.51 -0.07
CA LEU A 30 -4.65 1.08 -0.25
C LEU A 30 -6.00 0.34 -0.15
N ALA A 31 -6.54 -0.08 -1.29
CA ALA A 31 -7.86 -0.69 -1.40
C ALA A 31 -7.83 -2.23 -1.33
N ALA A 32 -6.71 -2.87 -1.70
CA ALA A 32 -6.57 -4.32 -1.68
C ALA A 32 -5.13 -4.79 -1.49
N VAL A 33 -4.97 -6.01 -0.98
CA VAL A 33 -3.69 -6.72 -0.94
C VAL A 33 -3.92 -8.16 -1.35
N ALA A 34 -3.10 -8.66 -2.27
CA ALA A 34 -3.04 -10.08 -2.63
C ALA A 34 -1.70 -10.67 -2.15
N SER A 35 -1.74 -11.79 -1.45
CA SER A 35 -0.55 -12.53 -1.01
C SER A 35 -0.82 -14.04 -1.16
N ARG A 36 0.27 -14.81 -1.15
CA ARG A 36 0.23 -16.29 -1.13
C ARG A 36 -0.38 -16.81 0.17
#